data_AF-A0A1V6CKD6-F1
#
_entry.id   AF-A0A1V6CKD6-F1
#
_cell.length_a   1.000
_cell.length_b   1.000
_cell.length_c   1.000
_cell.angle_alpha   90.00
_cell.angle_beta   90.00
_cell.angle_gamma   90.00
#
_symmetry.space_group_name_H-M   'P 1'
#
loop_
_entity.id
_entity.type
_entity.pdbx_description
1 polymer ?
#
loop_
_entity_poly.entity_id
_entity_poly.type
_entity_poly.pdbx_seq_one_letter_code
_entity_poly.pdbx_strand_id
1 'polypeptide(L)' 'MKKNEINIGGTYICKVSGRLVPVRIVQENPLGGWTAINVTTGRGVRVRSAARLRRPVAKEGAQ' A
#
# COMPACT_ATOMS: atom_id res chain seq x y z
N MET A 1 6.27 3.84 8.88
CA MET A 1 6.00 2.42 8.55
C MET A 1 7.31 1.67 8.50
N LYS A 2 7.52 0.77 9.46
CA LYS A 2 8.60 -0.22 9.43
C LYS A 2 8.18 -1.43 8.58
N LYS A 3 9.16 -2.20 8.09
CA LYS A 3 8.91 -3.42 7.28
C LYS A 3 7.91 -4.37 7.98
N ASN A 4 8.09 -4.57 9.28
CA ASN A 4 7.25 -5.47 10.09
C ASN A 4 5.81 -4.99 10.34
N GLU A 5 5.46 -3.74 10.01
CA GLU A 5 4.09 -3.23 10.18
C GLU A 5 3.25 -3.40 8.91
N ILE A 6 3.88 -3.86 7.81
CA ILE A 6 3.22 -4.10 6.54
C ILE A 6 2.66 -5.53 6.53
N ASN A 7 1.33 -5.63 6.44
CA ASN A 7 0.61 -6.89 6.34
C ASN A 7 0.22 -7.14 4.88
N ILE A 8 0.52 -8.34 4.37
CA ILE A 8 0.00 -8.80 3.09
C ILE A 8 -1.52 -8.89 3.19
N GLY A 9 -2.22 -8.38 2.17
CA GLY A 9 -3.68 -8.23 2.16
C GLY A 9 -4.18 -6.93 2.78
N GLY A 10 -3.34 -6.20 3.53
CA GLY A 10 -3.66 -4.91 4.14
C GLY A 10 -3.72 -3.76 3.13
N THR A 11 -4.58 -2.78 3.39
CA THR A 11 -4.69 -1.56 2.58
C THR A 11 -3.99 -0.40 3.26
N TYR A 12 -3.21 0.35 2.49
CA TYR A 12 -2.39 1.46 2.97
C TYR A 12 -2.54 2.67 2.07
N ILE A 13 -2.39 3.88 2.61
CA ILE A 13 -2.34 5.10 1.81
C ILE A 13 -0.95 5.27 1.23
N CYS A 14 -0.87 5.34 -0.10
CA CYS A 14 0.35 5.61 -0.85
C CYS A 14 0.17 6.81 -1.78
N LYS A 15 1.24 7.60 -1.98
CA LYS A 15 1.23 8.67 -2.99
C LYS A 15 1.60 8.08 -4.35
N VAL A 16 0.64 8.00 -5.26
CA VAL A 16 0.83 7.54 -6.65
C VAL A 16 0.59 8.72 -7.58
N SER A 17 1.60 9.06 -8.38
CA SER A 17 1.54 10.18 -9.35
C SER A 17 0.94 11.48 -8.79
N GLY A 18 1.37 11.88 -7.59
CA GLY A 18 0.91 13.13 -6.97
C GLY A 18 -0.32 13.00 -6.08
N ARG A 19 -1.10 11.92 -6.18
CA ARG A 19 -2.35 11.72 -5.41
C ARG A 19 -2.19 10.68 -4.31
N LEU A 20 -2.83 10.93 -3.17
CA LEU A 20 -2.96 9.93 -2.11
C LEU A 20 -4.07 8.95 -2.51
N VAL A 21 -3.69 7.69 -2.68
CA VAL A 21 -4.62 6.63 -3.06
C VAL A 21 -4.45 5.43 -2.13
N PRO A 22 -5.55 4.74 -1.82
CA PRO A 22 -5.48 3.46 -1.13
C PRO A 22 -4.88 2.40 -2.06
N VAL A 23 -3.88 1.68 -1.55
CA VAL A 23 -3.25 0.55 -2.23
C VAL A 23 -3.29 -0.67 -1.32
N ARG A 24 -3.72 -1.81 -1.84
CA ARG A 24 -3.74 -3.08 -1.13
C ARG A 24 -2.46 -3.84 -1.41
N ILE A 25 -1.71 -4.21 -0.37
CA ILE A 25 -0.54 -5.06 -0.52
C ILE A 25 -1.02 -6.45 -0.90
N VAL A 26 -0.54 -6.97 -2.03
CA VAL A 26 -0.85 -8.34 -2.49
C VAL A 26 0.30 -9.29 -2.23
N GLN A 27 1.54 -8.80 -2.28
CA GLN A 27 2.70 -9.66 -2.09
C GLN A 27 3.87 -8.86 -1.52
N GLU A 28 4.60 -9.43 -0.58
CA GLU A 28 5.95 -8.96 -0.23
C GLU A 28 6.97 -9.57 -1.19
N ASN A 29 7.98 -8.81 -1.57
CA ASN A 29 9.07 -9.30 -2.39
C ASN A 29 10.30 -9.62 -1.50
N PRO A 30 10.89 -10.84 -1.58
CA PRO A 30 12.02 -11.24 -0.72
C PRO A 30 13.26 -10.34 -0.88
N LEU A 31 13.48 -9.83 -2.10
CA LEU A 31 14.57 -8.88 -2.42
C LEU A 31 14.28 -7.44 -1.94
N GLY A 32 13.17 -7.22 -1.23
CA GLY A 32 12.74 -5.92 -0.74
C GLY A 32 11.61 -5.30 -1.55
N GLY A 33 10.76 -4.56 -0.84
CA GLY A 33 9.57 -3.91 -1.38
C GLY A 33 8.33 -4.81 -1.36
N TRP A 34 7.23 -4.26 -1.87
CA TRP A 34 5.92 -4.87 -1.91
C TRP A 34 5.24 -4.60 -3.24
N THR A 35 4.54 -5.61 -3.72
CA THR A 35 3.56 -5.47 -4.80
C THR A 35 2.24 -5.08 -4.17
N ALA A 36 1.68 -3.96 -4.63
CA ALA A 36 0.39 -3.47 -4.20
C ALA A 36 -0.53 -3.27 -5.41
N ILE A 37 -1.83 -3.24 -5.18
CA ILE A 37 -2.83 -2.90 -6.20
C ILE A 37 -3.56 -1.65 -5.73
N ASN A 38 -3.63 -0.64 -6.58
CA ASN A 38 -4.46 0.52 -6.33
C ASN A 38 -5.93 0.08 -6.35
N VAL A 39 -6.63 0.19 -5.22
CA VAL A 39 -8.03 -0.27 -5.13
C VAL A 39 -8.99 0.67 -5.85
N THR A 40 -8.58 1.91 -6.13
CA THR A 40 -9.36 2.89 -6.88
C THR A 40 -9.31 2.63 -8.39
N THR A 41 -8.14 2.28 -8.93
CA THR A 41 -7.95 2.15 -10.39
C THR A 41 -7.68 0.72 -10.86
N GLY A 42 -7.55 -0.25 -9.96
CA GLY A 42 -7.19 -1.63 -10.26
C GLY A 42 -5.77 -1.84 -10.80
N ARG A 43 -4.92 -0.80 -10.79
CA ARG A 43 -3.56 -0.86 -11.37
C ARG A 43 -2.55 -1.39 -10.36
N GLY A 44 -1.62 -2.22 -10.83
CA GLY A 44 -0.47 -2.65 -10.05
C GLY A 44 0.47 -1.49 -9.71
N VAL A 45 0.86 -1.40 -8.44
CA VAL A 45 1.76 -0.39 -7.90
C VAL A 45 2.91 -1.08 -7.19
N ARG A 46 4.14 -0.78 -7.61
CA ARG A 46 5.35 -1.29 -6.96
C ARG A 46 5.81 -0.35 -5.85
N VAL A 47 5.78 -0.84 -4.62
CA VAL A 47 6.19 -0.11 -3.41
C VAL A 47 7.60 -0.59 -3.02
N ARG A 48 8.65 0.12 -3.44
CA ARG A 48 10.04 -0.27 -3.12
C ARG A 48 10.44 -0.07 -1.66
N SER A 49 9.75 0.79 -0.93
CA SER A 49 10.04 1.08 0.48
C SER A 49 8.76 1.42 1.23
N ALA A 50 8.68 0.95 2.48
CA ALA A 50 7.59 1.24 3.42
C ALA A 50 7.48 2.74 3.70
N ALA A 51 8.55 3.52 3.50
CA ALA A 51 8.51 4.98 3.63
C ALA A 51 7.53 5.67 2.66
N ARG A 52 7.15 5.01 1.56
CA ARG A 52 6.11 5.53 0.63
C ARG A 52 4.69 5.33 1.17
N LEU A 53 4.52 4.43 2.14
CA LEU A 53 3.25 4.16 2.80
C LEU A 53 3.13 5.09 4.00
N ARG A 54 2.11 5.94 3.97
CA ARG A 54 1.91 6.96 5.01
C ARG A 54 1.25 6.38 6.26
N ARG A 55 0.13 5.71 6.07
CA ARG A 55 -0.70 5.16 7.14
C ARG A 55 -1.46 3.92 6.66
N PRO A 56 -1.81 2.99 7.56
CA PRO A 56 -2.75 1.95 7.21
C PRO A 56 -4.09 2.63 6.96
N VAL A 57 -4.80 2.18 5.93
CA VAL A 57 -6.24 2.42 5.87
C VAL A 57 -6.82 1.40 6.82
N ALA A 58 -6.87 1.74 8.11
CA ALA A 58 -7.88 1.14 8.97
C ALA A 58 -9.20 1.32 8.21
N LYS A 59 -9.97 0.25 8.10
CA LYS A 59 -11.22 0.19 7.34
C LYS A 59 -12.21 1.17 7.99
N GLU A 60 -12.00 2.46 7.79
CA GLU A 60 -12.91 3.52 8.20
C GLU A 60 -14.02 3.45 7.16
N GLY A 61 -15.19 3.00 7.61
CA GLY A 61 -16.42 3.03 6.83
C GLY A 61 -16.54 4.40 6.17
N ALA A 62 -16.98 4.50 4.92
CA ALA A 62 -18.43 4.49 4.70
C ALA A 62 -19.11 5.31 5.81
N GLN A 63 -19.02 6.62 5.69
CA GLN A 63 -19.85 7.59 6.39
C GLN A 63 -20.78 8.21 5.35
#